data_AF-A0A3S4HNX9-F1
#
_entry.id   AF-A0A3S4HNX9-F1
#
_cell.length_a   1.000
_cell.length_b   1.000
_cell.length_c   1.000
_cell.angle_alpha   90.00
_cell.angle_beta   90.00
_cell.angle_gamma   90.00
#
_symmetry.space_group_name_H-M   'P 1'
#
loop_
_entity.id
_entity.type
_entity.pdbx_description
1 polymer ?
#
loop_
_entity_poly.entity_id
_entity_poly.type
_entity_poly.pdbx_seq_one_letter_code
_entity_poly.pdbx_strand_id
1 'polypeptide(L)'
;MTKQPEDWLDDVPGDDIEDEDDEIIWVSKSEIKRDAEELKRLGAELVDLGKNALDKIPLDADLRDAIELAQRIKMEGRRRQLQLIGKMLRQRDVEPIRQALDKLKNRHNQQVVLFHKLEHLRDRLIVEGDDAVAEVLTLWPHADRQQLRSLIRNAKKEKEGNKPPKSARQIFQYLRELAENEGVILHVDSVCRMAALAPYPAYGNVRIVGPVSAAPPGIFYSTTSAFFASPSSNF
;
A
#
# COMPACT_ATOMS: atom_id res chain seq x y z
N MET A 1 -70.05 13.03 51.86
CA MET A 1 -69.92 13.63 50.51
C MET A 1 -68.45 13.90 50.30
N THR A 2 -67.75 13.29 49.36
CA THR A 2 -68.05 13.24 47.93
C THR A 2 -67.60 11.92 47.29
N LYS A 3 -68.49 11.43 46.43
CA LYS A 3 -68.44 10.23 45.59
C LYS A 3 -67.20 10.20 44.69
N GLN A 4 -66.72 8.99 44.39
CA GLN A 4 -65.90 8.71 43.21
C GLN A 4 -66.59 9.19 41.92
N PRO A 5 -65.82 9.42 40.87
CA PRO A 5 -66.11 8.69 39.63
C PRO A 5 -64.88 7.93 39.15
N GLU A 6 -65.06 6.62 39.05
CA GLU A 6 -64.40 5.75 38.08
C GLU A 6 -64.71 6.32 36.70
N ASP A 7 -63.69 6.80 35.99
CA ASP A 7 -63.78 7.20 34.57
C ASP A 7 -62.41 7.04 33.93
N TRP A 8 -61.91 5.81 33.98
CA TRP A 8 -60.65 5.39 33.37
C TRP A 8 -60.87 4.15 32.51
N LEU A 9 -61.97 4.14 31.75
CA LEU A 9 -62.26 3.13 30.74
C LEU A 9 -63.30 3.71 29.77
N ASP A 10 -62.83 4.36 28.70
CA ASP A 10 -63.31 4.05 27.34
C ASP A 10 -62.48 4.75 26.26
N ASP A 11 -62.22 3.97 25.21
CA ASP A 11 -61.88 4.34 23.84
C ASP A 11 -60.55 5.05 23.58
N VAL A 12 -59.46 4.27 23.65
CA VAL A 12 -58.43 4.41 22.60
C VAL A 12 -58.86 3.47 21.48
N PRO A 13 -59.31 3.98 20.31
CA PRO A 13 -59.56 3.14 19.16
C PRO A 13 -58.29 2.33 18.88
N GLY A 14 -58.45 1.03 18.73
CA GLY A 14 -57.41 0.19 18.16
C GLY A 14 -57.16 0.68 16.75
N ASP A 15 -56.22 1.62 16.58
CA ASP A 15 -55.53 1.76 15.32
C ASP A 15 -54.73 0.46 15.18
N ASP A 16 -55.39 -0.50 14.52
CA ASP A 16 -54.75 -1.46 13.64
C ASP A 16 -53.88 -0.65 12.67
N ILE A 17 -52.70 -0.25 13.13
CA ILE A 17 -51.60 0.05 12.23
C ILE A 17 -51.23 -1.32 11.69
N GLU A 18 -51.91 -1.68 10.60
CA GLU A 18 -51.48 -2.73 9.70
C GLU A 18 -49.97 -2.56 9.54
N ASP A 19 -49.24 -3.60 9.95
CA ASP A 19 -47.80 -3.74 9.73
C ASP A 19 -47.56 -3.73 8.21
N GLU A 20 -47.57 -2.54 7.62
CA GLU A 20 -47.20 -2.34 6.22
C GLU A 20 -45.69 -2.45 6.19
N ASP A 21 -45.24 -3.59 5.68
CA ASP A 21 -43.89 -4.06 5.40
C ASP A 21 -42.91 -2.97 4.92
N ASP A 22 -42.50 -2.07 5.81
CA ASP A 22 -41.23 -1.38 5.68
C ASP A 22 -40.16 -2.42 6.00
N GLU A 23 -39.66 -3.05 4.94
CA GLU A 23 -38.49 -3.92 4.93
C GLU A 23 -37.28 -3.12 5.45
N ILE A 24 -37.18 -2.96 6.78
CA ILE A 24 -36.05 -2.31 7.45
C ILE A 24 -34.87 -3.24 7.22
N ILE A 25 -34.12 -2.97 6.15
CA ILE A 25 -32.80 -3.56 5.92
C ILE A 25 -31.98 -3.24 7.18
N TRP A 26 -31.83 -4.21 8.08
CA TRP A 26 -30.99 -4.07 9.28
C TRP A 26 -29.53 -4.04 8.83
N VAL A 27 -29.09 -2.89 8.35
CA VAL A 27 -27.67 -2.62 8.16
C VAL A 27 -27.05 -2.62 9.55
N SER A 28 -26.12 -3.55 9.79
CA SER A 28 -25.49 -3.68 11.10
C SER A 28 -24.84 -2.35 11.51
N LYS A 29 -24.96 -1.93 12.78
CA LYS A 29 -24.29 -0.70 13.29
C LYS A 29 -22.77 -0.70 12.99
N SER A 30 -22.17 -1.88 12.82
CA SER A 30 -20.78 -2.08 12.38
C SER A 30 -20.51 -1.67 10.94
N GLU A 31 -21.44 -1.89 10.02
CA GLU A 31 -21.29 -1.61 8.58
C GLU A 31 -21.40 -0.12 8.28
N ILE A 32 -22.42 0.56 8.85
CA ILE A 32 -22.55 2.02 8.79
C ILE A 32 -21.28 2.73 9.30
N LYS A 33 -20.61 2.14 10.30
CA LYS A 33 -19.35 2.65 10.84
C LYS A 33 -18.16 2.40 9.90
N ARG A 34 -18.09 1.25 9.23
CA ARG A 34 -17.07 0.96 8.23
C ARG A 34 -17.20 1.89 7.03
N ASP A 35 -18.41 2.05 6.50
CA ASP A 35 -18.68 2.96 5.37
C ASP A 35 -18.33 4.41 5.73
N ALA A 36 -18.61 4.81 6.98
CA ALA A 36 -18.19 6.11 7.51
C ALA A 36 -16.69 6.34 7.43
N GLU A 37 -15.93 5.31 7.78
CA GLU A 37 -14.48 5.36 7.87
C GLU A 37 -13.86 5.30 6.48
N GLU A 38 -14.41 4.50 5.58
CA GLU A 38 -14.02 4.47 4.17
C GLU A 38 -14.19 5.82 3.49
N LEU A 39 -15.33 6.50 3.67
CA LEU A 39 -15.57 7.81 3.07
C LEU A 39 -14.64 8.89 3.64
N LYS A 40 -14.33 8.82 4.94
CA LYS A 40 -13.32 9.71 5.54
C LYS A 40 -11.93 9.44 4.98
N ARG A 41 -11.57 8.17 4.80
CA ARG A 41 -10.30 7.78 4.21
C ARG A 41 -10.19 8.27 2.77
N LEU A 42 -11.25 8.11 1.96
CA LEU A 42 -11.31 8.63 0.59
C LEU A 42 -11.11 10.15 0.59
N GLY A 43 -11.78 10.88 1.48
CA GLY A 43 -11.58 12.32 1.64
C GLY A 43 -10.14 12.69 2.01
N ALA A 44 -9.49 11.92 2.88
CA ALA A 44 -8.08 12.12 3.22
C ALA A 44 -7.15 11.87 2.03
N GLU A 45 -7.40 10.80 1.28
CA GLU A 45 -6.64 10.48 0.06
C GLU A 45 -6.76 11.58 -0.99
N LEU A 46 -7.96 12.16 -1.19
CA LEU A 46 -8.17 13.30 -2.09
C LEU A 46 -7.38 14.55 -1.64
N VAL A 47 -7.33 14.84 -0.33
CA VAL A 47 -6.60 15.99 0.20
C VAL A 47 -5.09 15.83 0.02
N ASP A 48 -4.58 14.60 0.05
CA ASP A 48 -3.16 14.31 -0.15
C ASP A 48 -2.75 14.35 -1.64
N LEU A 49 -3.71 14.33 -2.58
CA LEU A 49 -3.44 14.50 -4.01
C LEU A 49 -3.07 15.94 -4.37
N GLY A 50 -2.12 16.10 -5.29
CA GLY A 50 -1.77 17.42 -5.86
C GLY A 50 -2.83 17.97 -6.81
N LYS A 51 -2.81 19.29 -7.05
CA LYS A 51 -3.78 20.00 -7.92
C LYS A 51 -3.94 19.37 -9.30
N ASN A 52 -2.84 18.97 -9.94
CA ASN A 52 -2.84 18.32 -11.26
C ASN A 52 -3.58 16.97 -11.30
N ALA A 53 -3.68 16.27 -10.17
CA ALA A 53 -4.43 15.03 -10.05
C ALA A 53 -5.90 15.31 -9.78
N LEU A 54 -6.20 16.34 -8.97
CA LEU A 54 -7.57 16.77 -8.67
C LEU A 54 -8.31 17.27 -9.92
N ASP A 55 -7.63 17.97 -10.84
CA ASP A 55 -8.25 18.45 -12.08
C ASP A 55 -8.67 17.31 -13.04
N LYS A 56 -8.17 16.09 -12.83
CA LYS A 56 -8.55 14.89 -13.61
C LYS A 56 -9.74 14.13 -13.00
N ILE A 57 -10.14 14.49 -11.79
CA ILE A 57 -11.25 13.86 -11.08
C ILE A 57 -12.48 14.76 -11.28
N PRO A 58 -13.64 14.21 -11.66
CA PRO A 58 -14.87 14.98 -11.70
C PRO A 58 -15.28 15.36 -10.27
N LEU A 59 -14.98 16.59 -9.86
CA LEU A 59 -15.28 17.14 -8.54
C LEU A 59 -16.17 18.37 -8.72
N ASP A 60 -17.22 18.48 -7.90
CA ASP A 60 -18.01 19.72 -7.87
C ASP A 60 -17.23 20.86 -7.22
N ALA A 61 -17.63 22.10 -7.53
CA ALA A 61 -16.98 23.31 -7.03
C ALA A 61 -16.84 23.33 -5.50
N ASP A 62 -17.91 23.04 -4.75
CA ASP A 62 -17.89 23.07 -3.29
C ASP A 62 -16.90 22.06 -2.69
N LEU A 63 -16.80 20.86 -3.26
CA LEU A 63 -15.88 19.83 -2.77
C LEU A 63 -14.44 20.17 -3.12
N ARG A 64 -14.20 20.77 -4.29
CA ARG A 64 -12.88 21.27 -4.69
C ARG A 64 -12.40 22.36 -3.74
N ASP A 65 -13.26 23.32 -3.40
CA ASP A 65 -12.94 24.39 -2.46
C ASP A 65 -12.67 23.84 -1.05
N ALA A 66 -13.48 22.86 -0.61
CA ALA A 66 -13.27 22.19 0.67
C ALA A 66 -11.93 21.44 0.75
N ILE A 67 -11.50 20.81 -0.35
CA ILE A 67 -10.19 20.13 -0.46
C ILE A 67 -9.05 21.15 -0.46
N GLU A 68 -9.14 22.21 -1.24
CA GLU A 68 -8.11 23.27 -1.27
C GLU A 68 -7.93 23.92 0.11
N LEU A 69 -9.03 24.14 0.83
CA LEU A 69 -9.00 24.64 2.20
C LEU A 69 -8.31 23.64 3.13
N ALA A 70 -8.61 22.34 2.99
CA ALA A 70 -7.97 21.28 3.79
C ALA A 70 -6.46 21.19 3.58
N GLN A 71 -5.97 21.50 2.37
CA GLN A 71 -4.54 21.52 2.04
C GLN A 71 -3.80 22.73 2.65
N ARG A 72 -4.49 23.86 2.81
CA ARG A 72 -3.89 25.08 3.40
C ARG A 72 -3.82 25.01 4.93
N ILE A 73 -4.81 24.40 5.57
CA ILE A 73 -4.94 24.37 7.02
C ILE A 73 -4.07 23.24 7.61
N LYS A 74 -3.44 23.50 8.76
CA LYS A 74 -2.62 22.51 9.49
C LYS A 74 -3.30 22.08 10.80
N MET A 75 -2.83 20.97 11.37
CA MET A 75 -3.24 20.47 12.68
C MET A 75 -4.75 20.19 12.79
N GLU A 76 -5.39 20.64 13.88
CA GLU A 76 -6.77 20.34 14.23
C GLU A 76 -7.79 20.84 13.18
N GLY A 77 -7.48 21.95 12.50
CA GLY A 77 -8.35 22.47 11.44
C GLY A 77 -8.42 21.53 10.23
N ARG A 78 -7.33 20.82 9.88
CA ARG A 78 -7.34 19.79 8.83
C ARG A 78 -8.24 18.62 9.24
N ARG A 79 -8.17 18.19 10.51
CA ARG A 79 -9.00 17.08 11.01
C ARG A 79 -10.49 17.40 10.94
N ARG A 80 -10.89 18.62 11.27
CA ARG A 80 -12.29 19.07 11.16
C ARG A 80 -12.73 19.18 9.71
N GLN A 81 -11.87 19.71 8.84
CA GLN A 81 -12.15 19.80 7.42
C GLN A 81 -12.34 18.43 6.76
N LEU A 82 -11.54 17.43 7.14
CA LEU A 82 -11.71 16.05 6.68
C LEU A 82 -13.05 15.44 7.11
N GLN A 83 -13.58 15.81 8.29
CA GLN A 83 -14.92 15.38 8.71
C GLN A 83 -16.02 16.02 7.87
N LEU A 84 -15.87 17.31 7.55
CA LEU A 84 -16.79 18.01 6.64
C LEU A 84 -16.79 17.37 5.25
N ILE A 85 -15.60 17.11 4.69
CA ILE A 85 -15.45 16.42 3.39
C ILE A 85 -16.12 15.05 3.45
N GLY A 86 -15.90 14.26 4.52
CA GLY A 86 -16.56 12.98 4.71
C GLY A 86 -18.09 13.07 4.79
N LYS A 87 -18.64 14.16 5.34
CA LYS A 87 -20.09 14.42 5.33
C LYS A 87 -20.59 14.77 3.92
N MET A 88 -19.86 15.60 3.18
CA MET A 88 -20.20 15.99 1.81
C MET A 88 -20.17 14.79 0.86
N LEU A 89 -19.21 13.87 1.03
CA LEU A 89 -19.12 12.64 0.23
C LEU A 89 -20.31 11.70 0.44
N ARG A 90 -20.95 11.69 1.62
CA ARG A 90 -22.17 10.89 1.86
C ARG A 90 -23.40 11.39 1.12
N GLN A 91 -23.42 12.67 0.77
CA GLN A 91 -24.56 13.32 0.12
C GLN A 91 -24.48 13.24 -1.40
N ARG A 92 -23.43 12.60 -1.94
CA ARG A 92 -23.07 12.62 -3.36
C ARG A 92 -22.74 11.22 -3.84
N ASP A 93 -22.72 11.05 -5.16
CA ASP A 93 -22.20 9.83 -5.77
C ASP A 93 -20.66 9.81 -5.71
N VAL A 94 -20.12 8.86 -4.97
CA VAL A 94 -18.68 8.68 -4.76
C VAL A 94 -18.05 7.73 -5.78
N GLU A 95 -18.86 7.01 -6.56
CA GLU A 95 -18.38 5.98 -7.47
C GLU A 95 -17.51 6.55 -8.60
N PRO A 96 -17.85 7.67 -9.26
CA PRO A 96 -16.99 8.29 -10.27
C PRO A 96 -15.65 8.75 -9.69
N ILE A 97 -15.65 9.22 -8.44
CA ILE A 97 -14.46 9.69 -7.74
C ILE A 97 -13.53 8.50 -7.42
N ARG A 98 -14.10 7.39 -6.92
CA ARG A 98 -13.36 6.14 -6.66
C ARG A 98 -12.70 5.62 -7.93
N GLN A 99 -13.47 5.51 -9.02
CA GLN A 99 -12.94 5.02 -10.29
C GLN A 99 -11.83 5.92 -10.87
N ALA A 100 -11.98 7.24 -10.79
CA ALA A 100 -10.95 8.17 -11.23
C ALA A 100 -9.66 8.04 -10.40
N LEU A 101 -9.81 7.92 -9.07
CA LEU A 101 -8.70 7.73 -8.14
C LEU A 101 -7.99 6.39 -8.36
N ASP A 102 -8.74 5.32 -8.61
CA ASP A 102 -8.19 3.99 -8.91
C ASP A 102 -7.43 3.98 -10.24
N LYS A 103 -7.93 4.66 -11.28
CA LYS A 103 -7.19 4.82 -12.55
C LYS A 103 -5.85 5.54 -12.34
N LEU A 104 -5.82 6.57 -11.49
CA LEU A 104 -4.60 7.29 -11.16
C LEU A 104 -3.62 6.41 -10.37
N LYS A 105 -4.12 5.70 -9.34
CA LYS A 105 -3.31 4.77 -8.54
C LYS A 105 -2.79 3.61 -9.37
N ASN A 106 -3.61 3.05 -10.25
CA ASN A 106 -3.21 1.93 -11.11
C ASN A 106 -2.05 2.35 -12.01
N ARG A 107 -2.11 3.54 -12.64
CA ARG A 107 -0.98 4.04 -13.43
C ARG A 107 0.30 4.20 -12.59
N HIS A 108 0.20 4.72 -11.37
CA HIS A 108 1.35 4.87 -10.49
C HIS A 108 1.91 3.50 -10.06
N ASN A 109 1.03 2.58 -9.64
CA ASN A 109 1.40 1.22 -9.25
C ASN A 109 2.05 0.47 -10.41
N GLN A 110 1.55 0.63 -11.64
CA GLN A 110 2.16 0.05 -12.84
C GLN A 110 3.60 0.53 -13.04
N GLN A 111 3.87 1.83 -12.83
CA GLN A 111 5.23 2.37 -12.91
C GLN A 111 6.11 1.79 -11.80
N VAL A 112 5.63 1.72 -10.56
CA VAL A 112 6.37 1.13 -9.42
C VAL A 112 6.69 -0.35 -9.67
N VAL A 113 5.72 -1.12 -10.13
CA VAL A 113 5.90 -2.54 -10.49
C VAL A 113 6.92 -2.69 -11.62
N LEU A 114 6.86 -1.82 -12.63
CA LEU A 114 7.84 -1.81 -13.72
C LEU A 114 9.24 -1.50 -13.19
N PHE A 115 9.39 -0.51 -12.30
CA PHE A 115 10.68 -0.20 -11.68
C PHE A 115 11.27 -1.40 -10.93
N HIS A 116 10.48 -2.07 -10.09
CA HIS A 116 10.96 -3.26 -9.37
C HIS A 116 11.32 -4.42 -10.31
N LYS A 117 10.58 -4.60 -11.42
CA LYS A 117 10.95 -5.57 -12.45
C LYS A 117 12.30 -5.24 -13.09
N LEU A 118 12.56 -3.97 -13.41
CA LEU A 118 13.84 -3.54 -13.96
C LEU A 118 14.99 -3.71 -12.95
N GLU A 119 14.74 -3.44 -11.67
CA GLU A 119 15.73 -3.69 -10.60
C GLU A 119 16.07 -5.17 -10.50
N HIS A 120 15.07 -6.05 -10.54
CA HIS A 120 15.27 -7.49 -10.50
C HIS A 120 16.04 -7.99 -11.73
N LEU A 121 15.69 -7.49 -12.92
CA LEU A 121 16.42 -7.80 -14.16
C LEU A 121 17.88 -7.34 -14.10
N ARG A 122 18.15 -6.14 -13.58
CA ARG A 122 19.53 -5.66 -13.37
C ARG A 122 20.31 -6.63 -12.48
N ASP A 123 19.74 -7.04 -11.36
CA ASP A 123 20.43 -7.90 -10.40
C ASP A 123 20.69 -9.29 -10.99
N ARG A 124 19.72 -9.84 -11.74
CA ARG A 124 19.90 -11.08 -12.51
C ARG A 124 21.00 -10.96 -13.56
N LEU A 125 21.05 -9.87 -14.34
CA LEU A 125 22.11 -9.62 -15.32
C LEU A 125 23.50 -9.58 -14.70
N ILE A 126 23.62 -9.02 -13.49
CA ILE A 126 24.91 -8.98 -12.76
C ILE A 126 25.31 -10.38 -12.24
N VAL A 127 24.35 -11.25 -11.91
CA VAL A 127 24.65 -12.61 -11.42
C VAL A 127 24.89 -13.57 -12.59
N GLU A 128 23.88 -13.75 -13.44
CA GLU A 128 23.84 -14.74 -14.53
C GLU A 128 24.72 -14.31 -15.72
N GLY A 129 24.89 -13.00 -15.95
CA GLY A 129 25.75 -12.52 -17.02
C GLY A 129 25.17 -12.71 -18.41
N ASP A 130 25.85 -13.51 -19.24
CA ASP A 130 25.52 -13.66 -20.67
C ASP A 130 24.20 -14.41 -20.92
N ASP A 131 23.81 -15.31 -20.03
CA ASP A 131 22.56 -16.08 -20.16
C ASP A 131 21.34 -15.17 -20.03
N ALA A 132 21.35 -14.26 -19.04
CA ALA A 132 20.29 -13.27 -18.86
C ALA A 132 20.23 -12.23 -20.00
N VAL A 133 21.33 -11.99 -20.72
CA VAL A 133 21.32 -11.09 -21.89
C VAL A 133 20.49 -11.69 -23.03
N ALA A 134 20.47 -13.01 -23.18
CA ALA A 134 19.61 -13.66 -24.17
C ALA A 134 18.13 -13.41 -23.87
N GLU A 135 17.72 -13.54 -22.61
CA GLU A 135 16.34 -13.24 -22.17
C GLU A 135 15.97 -11.77 -22.44
N VAL A 136 16.84 -10.82 -22.11
CA VAL A 136 16.62 -9.39 -22.39
C VAL A 136 16.43 -9.13 -23.88
N LEU A 137 17.15 -9.82 -24.75
CA LEU A 137 17.01 -9.68 -26.20
C LEU A 137 15.76 -10.35 -26.77
N THR A 138 15.22 -11.36 -26.09
CA THR A 138 13.90 -11.90 -26.44
C THR A 138 12.77 -10.92 -26.10
N LEU A 139 12.94 -10.16 -25.03
CA LEU A 139 11.99 -9.10 -24.63
C LEU A 139 12.16 -7.85 -25.49
N TRP A 140 13.40 -7.44 -25.76
CA TRP A 140 13.77 -6.24 -26.51
C TRP A 140 14.73 -6.57 -27.66
N PRO A 141 14.21 -6.92 -28.85
CA PRO A 141 15.05 -7.29 -30.00
C PRO A 141 15.97 -6.17 -30.49
N HIS A 142 15.60 -4.91 -30.22
CA HIS A 142 16.38 -3.72 -30.60
C HIS A 142 17.48 -3.35 -29.61
N ALA A 143 17.63 -4.08 -28.50
CA ALA A 143 18.65 -3.78 -27.50
C ALA A 143 20.07 -4.08 -28.02
N ASP A 144 21.03 -3.23 -27.64
CA ASP A 144 22.45 -3.40 -27.95
C ASP A 144 23.08 -4.43 -27.02
N ARG A 145 23.28 -5.64 -27.57
CA ARG A 145 23.93 -6.76 -26.89
C ARG A 145 25.36 -6.42 -26.44
N GLN A 146 26.12 -5.67 -27.23
CA GLN A 146 27.52 -5.38 -26.92
C GLN A 146 27.65 -4.39 -25.77
N GLN A 147 26.81 -3.34 -25.77
CA GLN A 147 26.75 -2.36 -24.69
C GLN A 147 26.37 -3.04 -23.36
N LEU A 148 25.32 -3.87 -23.35
CA LEU A 148 24.90 -4.62 -22.16
C LEU A 148 26.01 -5.50 -21.60
N ARG A 149 26.68 -6.30 -22.44
CA ARG A 149 27.80 -7.16 -22.01
C ARG A 149 28.96 -6.36 -21.43
N SER A 150 29.25 -5.19 -22.00
CA SER A 150 30.29 -4.29 -21.49
C SER A 150 29.93 -3.78 -20.08
N LEU A 151 28.70 -3.29 -19.89
CA LEU A 151 28.20 -2.80 -18.61
C LEU A 151 28.16 -3.90 -17.54
N ILE A 152 27.73 -5.11 -17.89
CA ILE A 152 27.67 -6.25 -16.96
C ILE A 152 29.06 -6.63 -16.45
N ARG A 153 30.06 -6.73 -17.34
CA ARG A 153 31.45 -7.02 -16.94
C ARG A 153 32.00 -5.96 -15.99
N ASN A 154 31.74 -4.68 -16.28
CA ASN A 154 32.15 -3.59 -15.41
C ASN A 154 31.44 -3.64 -14.05
N ALA A 155 30.13 -3.94 -14.03
CA ALA A 155 29.36 -4.09 -12.80
C ALA A 155 29.85 -5.27 -11.94
N LYS A 156 30.18 -6.41 -12.55
CA LYS A 156 30.81 -7.55 -11.84
C LYS A 156 32.14 -7.15 -11.20
N LYS A 157 33.02 -6.49 -11.96
CA LYS A 157 34.32 -6.01 -11.47
C LYS A 157 34.20 -4.95 -10.36
N GLU A 158 33.20 -4.07 -10.44
CA GLU A 158 32.91 -3.08 -9.38
C GLU A 158 32.40 -3.75 -8.11
N LYS A 159 31.53 -4.77 -8.24
CA LYS A 159 31.00 -5.55 -7.12
C LYS A 159 32.10 -6.35 -6.42
N GLU A 160 32.97 -7.01 -7.16
CA GLU A 160 34.14 -7.72 -6.63
C GLU A 160 35.13 -6.75 -5.96
N GLY A 161 35.27 -5.54 -6.49
CA GLY A 161 36.16 -4.51 -5.96
C GLY A 161 35.60 -3.68 -4.81
N ASN A 162 34.38 -3.96 -4.31
CA ASN A 162 33.65 -3.13 -3.33
C ASN A 162 33.63 -1.62 -3.69
N LYS A 163 33.59 -1.33 -4.99
CA LYS A 163 33.56 0.04 -5.52
C LYS A 163 32.11 0.54 -5.60
N PRO A 164 31.89 1.86 -5.66
CA PRO A 164 30.54 2.39 -5.87
C PRO A 164 29.93 1.80 -7.15
N PRO A 165 28.67 1.33 -7.13
CA PRO A 165 28.06 0.60 -8.23
C PRO A 165 27.58 1.55 -9.34
N LYS A 166 28.53 2.12 -10.09
CA LYS A 166 28.25 3.05 -11.18
C LYS A 166 27.67 2.31 -12.38
N SER A 167 28.28 1.18 -12.74
CA SER A 167 27.86 0.38 -13.89
C SER A 167 26.47 -0.23 -13.67
N ALA A 168 26.13 -0.64 -12.44
CA ALA A 168 24.78 -1.13 -12.11
C ALA A 168 23.69 -0.06 -12.30
N ARG A 169 24.00 1.22 -11.96
CA ARG A 169 23.09 2.35 -12.22
C ARG A 169 22.92 2.60 -13.72
N GLN A 170 23.99 2.46 -14.51
CA GLN A 170 23.93 2.60 -15.96
C GLN A 170 23.13 1.49 -16.63
N ILE A 171 23.23 0.24 -16.15
CA ILE A 171 22.38 -0.87 -16.62
C ILE A 171 20.90 -0.53 -16.39
N PHE A 172 20.54 -0.04 -15.20
CA PHE A 172 19.17 0.34 -14.90
C PHE A 172 18.67 1.49 -15.79
N GLN A 173 19.48 2.53 -16.00
CA GLN A 173 19.13 3.63 -16.90
C GLN A 173 18.88 3.13 -18.32
N TYR A 174 19.77 2.27 -18.84
CA TYR A 174 19.64 1.70 -20.16
C TYR A 174 18.38 0.82 -20.30
N LEU A 175 18.10 -0.04 -19.33
CA LEU A 175 16.87 -0.85 -19.31
C LEU A 175 15.61 0.02 -19.23
N ARG A 176 15.67 1.14 -18.49
CA ARG A 176 14.57 2.11 -18.42
C ARG A 176 14.32 2.77 -19.77
N GLU A 177 15.38 3.19 -20.46
CA GLU A 177 15.29 3.76 -21.81
C GLU A 177 14.71 2.76 -22.80
N LEU A 178 15.11 1.49 -22.75
CA LEU A 178 14.50 0.44 -23.58
C LEU A 178 13.00 0.27 -23.30
N ALA A 179 12.61 0.21 -22.02
CA ALA A 179 11.22 0.08 -21.62
C ALA A 179 10.37 1.32 -22.01
N GLU A 180 10.95 2.52 -21.97
CA GLU A 180 10.30 3.76 -22.40
C GLU A 180 10.17 3.84 -23.94
N ASN A 181 11.22 3.48 -24.68
CA ASN A 181 11.25 3.52 -26.14
C ASN A 181 10.28 2.52 -26.78
N GLU A 182 10.07 1.37 -26.16
CA GLU A 182 9.09 0.38 -26.61
C GLU A 182 7.66 0.67 -26.10
N GLY A 183 7.51 1.69 -25.26
CA GLY A 183 6.28 2.13 -24.59
C GLY A 183 5.13 2.63 -25.47
N VAL A 184 5.14 2.33 -26.77
CA VAL A 184 4.01 2.54 -27.70
C VAL A 184 3.24 1.23 -27.96
N ILE A 185 3.76 0.05 -27.61
CA ILE A 185 3.13 -1.25 -27.98
C ILE A 185 2.78 -2.16 -26.79
N LEU A 186 3.10 -1.80 -25.55
CA LEU A 186 2.69 -2.61 -24.39
C LEU A 186 1.38 -2.10 -23.77
N HIS A 187 0.30 -2.22 -24.55
CA HIS A 187 -0.99 -2.60 -23.95
C HIS A 187 -0.75 -3.94 -23.24
N VAL A 188 -1.26 -4.04 -22.02
CA VAL A 188 -0.80 -4.93 -20.95
C VAL A 188 -1.12 -6.43 -21.17
N ASP A 189 -1.34 -6.86 -22.42
CA ASP A 189 -1.92 -8.17 -22.75
C ASP A 189 -0.92 -9.22 -23.24
N SER A 190 0.34 -8.87 -23.57
CA SER A 190 1.27 -9.85 -24.15
C SER A 190 2.13 -10.60 -23.11
N VAL A 191 2.55 -9.95 -22.02
CA VAL A 191 3.44 -10.58 -21.01
C VAL A 191 2.67 -11.53 -20.08
N CYS A 192 1.34 -11.41 -20.01
CA CYS A 192 0.50 -12.29 -19.18
C CYS A 192 0.33 -13.71 -19.77
N ARG A 193 0.71 -13.95 -21.04
CA ARG A 193 0.54 -15.26 -21.68
C ARG A 193 1.65 -16.28 -21.36
N MET A 194 2.77 -15.86 -20.77
CA MET A 194 3.89 -16.78 -20.45
C MET A 194 4.07 -17.07 -18.94
N ALA A 195 3.38 -16.35 -18.06
CA ALA A 195 3.53 -16.51 -16.60
C ALA A 195 2.52 -17.48 -15.96
N ALA A 196 1.89 -18.37 -16.75
CA ALA A 196 0.85 -19.30 -16.27
C ALA A 196 1.39 -20.64 -15.73
N LEU A 197 2.66 -20.74 -15.31
CA LEU A 197 3.22 -22.00 -14.78
C LEU A 197 4.11 -21.88 -13.53
N ALA A 198 4.07 -20.76 -12.81
CA ALA A 198 4.72 -20.68 -11.50
C ALA A 198 3.77 -20.03 -10.48
N PRO A 199 3.39 -20.73 -9.39
CA PRO A 199 2.64 -20.13 -8.31
C PRO A 199 3.57 -19.15 -7.59
N TYR A 200 3.40 -17.85 -7.87
CA TYR A 200 3.98 -16.81 -7.03
C TYR A 200 3.45 -16.99 -5.60
N PRO A 201 4.31 -17.11 -4.58
CA PRO A 201 3.83 -17.20 -3.21
C PRO A 201 3.11 -15.88 -2.87
N ALA A 202 1.89 -16.03 -2.38
CA ALA A 202 1.08 -14.93 -1.90
C ALA A 202 1.89 -14.08 -0.89
N TYR A 203 2.14 -12.82 -1.23
CA TYR A 203 2.55 -11.82 -0.25
C TYR A 203 1.35 -11.58 0.67
N GLY A 204 1.26 -12.41 1.70
CA GLY A 204 0.32 -12.27 2.81
C GLY A 204 0.62 -10.99 3.59
N ASN A 205 -0.46 -10.32 3.99
CA ASN A 205 -0.49 -9.13 4.82
C ASN A 205 0.59 -9.11 5.92
N VAL A 206 1.55 -8.20 5.77
CA VAL A 206 2.49 -7.86 6.83
C VAL A 206 1.71 -7.11 7.92
N ARG A 207 1.31 -7.83 8.96
CA ARG A 207 0.95 -7.24 10.26
C ARG A 207 2.22 -6.65 10.85
N ILE A 208 2.28 -5.32 10.89
CA ILE A 208 3.24 -4.60 11.72
C ILE A 208 2.81 -4.81 13.18
N VAL A 209 3.52 -5.68 13.89
CA VAL A 209 3.51 -5.75 15.36
C VAL A 209 4.87 -5.24 15.83
N GLY A 210 4.83 -4.32 16.79
CA GLY A 210 5.93 -3.46 17.23
C GLY A 210 7.14 -4.17 17.88
N PRO A 211 8.09 -3.38 18.41
CA PRO A 211 9.43 -3.84 18.73
C PRO A 211 9.45 -4.71 19.99
N VAL A 212 10.01 -5.92 19.86
CA VAL A 212 10.34 -6.79 20.98
C VAL A 212 11.69 -6.33 21.56
N SER A 213 11.63 -5.95 22.83
CA SER A 213 12.75 -5.72 23.75
C SER A 213 13.65 -6.96 23.80
N ALA A 214 14.93 -6.80 23.46
CA ALA A 214 15.97 -7.82 23.69
C ALA A 214 16.88 -7.36 24.83
N ALA A 215 16.70 -8.00 25.98
CA ALA A 215 17.62 -7.94 27.12
C ALA A 215 18.92 -8.72 26.80
N PRO A 216 20.08 -8.34 27.39
CA PRO A 216 21.36 -8.99 27.14
C PRO A 216 21.47 -10.37 27.82
N PRO A 217 22.22 -11.32 27.25
CA PRO A 217 22.40 -12.66 27.84
C PRO A 217 23.23 -12.61 29.12
N GLY A 218 22.71 -13.29 30.15
CA GLY A 218 23.27 -13.41 31.48
C GLY A 218 24.59 -14.18 31.52
N ILE A 219 25.50 -13.66 32.33
CA ILE A 219 26.73 -14.29 32.78
C ILE A 219 26.34 -15.40 33.76
N PHE A 220 26.57 -16.65 33.37
CA PHE A 220 26.56 -17.79 34.27
C PHE A 220 27.82 -17.75 35.15
N TYR A 221 27.67 -17.37 36.42
CA TYR A 221 28.68 -17.65 37.43
C TYR A 221 28.51 -19.10 37.89
N SER A 222 29.37 -19.99 37.38
CA SER A 222 29.57 -21.31 37.99
C SER A 222 30.40 -21.11 39.26
N THR A 223 29.77 -21.33 40.41
CA THR A 223 30.42 -21.52 41.70
C THR A 223 31.24 -22.81 41.66
N THR A 224 32.53 -22.69 41.36
CA THR A 224 33.50 -23.75 41.62
C THR A 224 34.17 -23.45 42.96
N SER A 225 33.71 -24.17 43.98
CA SER A 225 34.33 -24.24 45.30
C SER A 225 35.78 -24.71 45.17
N ALA A 226 36.74 -23.83 45.47
CA ALA A 226 38.13 -24.19 45.64
C ALA A 226 38.26 -25.02 46.93
N PHE A 227 38.42 -26.33 46.73
CA PHE A 227 38.73 -27.30 47.76
C PHE A 227 40.19 -27.13 48.19
N PHE A 228 40.37 -27.03 49.49
CA PHE A 228 41.62 -27.01 50.23
C PHE A 228 42.38 -28.32 50.01
N ALA A 229 43.61 -28.29 49.49
CA ALA A 229 44.55 -29.41 49.60
C ALA A 229 46.00 -28.94 49.38
N SER A 230 46.76 -28.92 50.48
CA SER A 230 48.23 -28.92 50.48
C SER A 230 48.79 -30.14 49.76
N PRO A 231 50.05 -30.08 49.31
CA PRO A 231 51.02 -30.95 49.97
C PRO A 231 52.38 -30.29 50.20
N SER A 232 52.90 -30.55 51.41
CA SER A 232 54.21 -31.13 51.68
C SER A 232 55.45 -30.65 50.88
N SER A 233 56.33 -29.98 51.62
CA SER A 233 57.77 -30.28 51.76
C SER A 233 58.62 -30.49 50.51
N ASN A 234 59.57 -29.57 50.30
CA ASN A 234 60.99 -29.92 50.21
C ASN A 234 61.86 -28.72 50.59
N PHE A 235 62.83 -29.01 51.47
CA PHE A 235 63.83 -28.17 52.16
C PHE A 235 63.37 -27.38 53.39
#